data_AF-A0A956Q9S8-F1
#
_entry.id   AF-A0A956Q9S8-F1
#
_cell.length_a   1.000
_cell.length_b   1.000
_cell.length_c   1.000
_cell.angle_alpha   90.00
_cell.angle_beta   90.00
_cell.angle_gamma   90.00
#
_symmetry.space_group_name_H-M   'P 1'
#
loop_
_entity.id
_entity.type
_entity.pdbx_description
1 polymer ?
#
loop_
_entity_poly.entity_id
_entity_poly.type
_entity_poly.pdbx_seq_one_letter_code
_entity_poly.pdbx_strand_id
1 'polypeptide(L)'
;MEKYSFEAIEPLLTQVEQDGEVVFFTFRCPATGLEIEAPIVPGQEQLASLEEAPKEGFFGVLATIFGSEDREDWEERDYTRDEIEDAAVMAFQAVAADFVWDGARWTWWEANDAVVRFFEQLEEGAVQDKSEQDLLKRVLTEVLRSDGVVAQEEIDLFADLVGETPEGGKGLFSREPLEERELTQVKDRSVRETMLMLGYAMACCDDELAHEEVSLLERYAEALEIPDLRAWELRRFAQCYVVDERFSRVYGDGGPDPVARGEVVSAGEKIGLDLDEISKIEFRYRKRSGIAS
;
A
#
# COMPACT_ATOMS: atom_id res chain seq x y z
N MET A 1 16.55 -19.15 4.08
CA MET A 1 15.39 -19.84 3.51
C MET A 1 15.22 -19.31 2.10
N GLU A 2 15.09 -20.18 1.11
CA GLU A 2 14.92 -19.73 -0.28
C GLU A 2 13.48 -19.24 -0.49
N LYS A 3 13.33 -17.98 -0.93
CA LYS A 3 12.01 -17.35 -1.12
C LYS A 3 11.11 -18.10 -2.12
N TYR A 4 11.69 -18.81 -3.09
CA TYR A 4 10.94 -19.59 -4.09
C TYR A 4 11.08 -21.10 -3.85
N SER A 5 10.89 -21.52 -2.60
CA SER A 5 10.74 -22.94 -2.27
C SER A 5 9.27 -23.31 -2.17
N PHE A 6 8.93 -24.58 -2.47
CA PHE A 6 7.57 -25.07 -2.30
C PHE A 6 7.07 -24.83 -0.86
N GLU A 7 7.91 -25.09 0.15
CA GLU A 7 7.60 -24.83 1.58
C GLU A 7 7.20 -23.37 1.87
N ALA A 8 7.81 -22.40 1.16
CA ALA A 8 7.49 -20.97 1.34
C ALA A 8 6.19 -20.55 0.62
N ILE A 9 5.79 -21.30 -0.41
CA ILE A 9 4.65 -21.00 -1.29
C ILE A 9 3.41 -21.80 -0.90
N GLU A 10 3.58 -23.01 -0.37
CA GLU A 10 2.52 -23.94 0.06
C GLU A 10 1.45 -23.25 0.93
N PRO A 11 1.79 -22.37 1.90
CA PRO A 11 0.76 -21.67 2.70
C PRO A 11 -0.16 -20.74 1.89
N LEU A 12 0.25 -20.34 0.69
CA LEU A 12 -0.56 -19.54 -0.23
C LEU A 12 -1.41 -20.40 -1.16
N LEU A 13 -1.05 -21.66 -1.41
CA LEU A 13 -1.72 -22.50 -2.39
C LEU A 13 -3.07 -22.99 -1.84
N THR A 14 -4.18 -22.56 -2.44
CA THR A 14 -5.54 -22.91 -2.00
C THR A 14 -6.20 -23.98 -2.85
N GLN A 15 -5.87 -24.04 -4.14
CA GLN A 15 -6.46 -25.00 -5.07
C GLN A 15 -5.43 -25.43 -6.13
N VAL A 16 -5.52 -26.70 -6.52
CA VAL A 16 -4.81 -27.30 -7.64
C VAL A 16 -5.83 -28.08 -8.46
N GLU A 17 -6.01 -27.70 -9.73
CA GLU A 17 -6.95 -28.35 -10.64
C GLU A 17 -6.24 -28.74 -11.94
N GLN A 18 -6.45 -29.97 -12.40
CA GLN A 18 -5.86 -30.47 -13.64
C GLN A 18 -6.96 -30.57 -14.71
N ASP A 19 -6.77 -29.88 -15.84
CA ASP A 19 -7.59 -30.02 -17.04
C ASP A 19 -6.69 -30.45 -18.21
N GLY A 20 -6.69 -31.76 -18.49
CA GLY A 20 -5.79 -32.37 -19.45
C GLY A 20 -4.32 -32.26 -19.03
N GLU A 21 -3.51 -31.58 -19.85
CA GLU A 21 -2.08 -31.37 -19.59
C GLU A 21 -1.79 -30.13 -18.73
N VAL A 22 -2.78 -29.24 -18.58
CA VAL A 22 -2.62 -27.98 -17.84
C VAL A 22 -3.03 -28.19 -16.38
N VAL A 23 -2.19 -27.71 -15.48
CA VAL A 23 -2.47 -27.62 -14.05
C VAL A 23 -2.65 -26.16 -13.68
N PHE A 24 -3.81 -25.84 -13.13
CA PHE A 24 -4.18 -24.54 -12.61
C PHE A 24 -3.86 -24.49 -11.12
N PHE A 25 -3.00 -23.55 -10.74
CA PHE A 25 -2.68 -23.28 -9.34
C PHE A 25 -3.36 -22.00 -8.91
N THR A 26 -4.15 -22.05 -7.84
CA THR A 26 -4.75 -20.87 -7.22
C THR A 26 -3.98 -20.51 -5.95
N PHE A 27 -3.42 -19.31 -5.93
CA PHE A 27 -2.73 -18.75 -4.78
C PHE A 27 -3.60 -17.69 -4.11
N ARG A 28 -3.87 -17.86 -2.81
CA ARG A 28 -4.58 -16.89 -1.99
C ARG A 28 -3.62 -16.19 -1.04
N CYS A 29 -3.71 -14.87 -0.98
CA CYS A 29 -3.05 -14.13 0.09
C CYS A 29 -3.81 -14.31 1.42
N PRO A 30 -3.16 -14.76 2.50
CA PRO A 30 -3.82 -14.91 3.80
C PRO A 30 -4.32 -13.60 4.41
N ALA A 31 -3.69 -12.47 4.07
CA ALA A 31 -4.03 -11.16 4.63
C ALA A 31 -5.22 -10.49 3.93
N THR A 32 -5.30 -10.57 2.59
CA THR A 32 -6.34 -9.88 1.81
C THR A 32 -7.45 -10.82 1.35
N GLY A 33 -7.19 -12.14 1.32
CA GLY A 33 -8.12 -13.12 0.75
C GLY A 33 -8.19 -13.11 -0.78
N LEU A 34 -7.42 -12.24 -1.45
CA LEU A 34 -7.36 -12.18 -2.91
C LEU A 34 -6.71 -13.45 -3.46
N GLU A 35 -7.28 -13.94 -4.56
CA GLU A 35 -6.84 -15.15 -5.27
C GLU A 35 -6.32 -14.79 -6.65
N ILE A 36 -5.22 -15.44 -7.04
CA ILE A 36 -4.68 -15.38 -8.39
C ILE A 36 -4.47 -16.80 -8.90
N GLU A 37 -4.89 -17.03 -10.13
CA GLU A 37 -4.75 -18.31 -10.80
C GLU A 37 -3.57 -18.26 -11.77
N ALA A 38 -2.78 -19.33 -11.81
CA ALA A 38 -1.64 -19.48 -12.69
C ALA A 38 -1.69 -20.86 -13.39
N PRO A 39 -1.97 -20.90 -14.70
CA PRO A 39 -1.90 -22.12 -15.48
C PRO A 39 -0.45 -22.49 -15.82
N ILE A 40 -0.07 -23.74 -15.61
CA ILE A 40 1.25 -24.30 -15.98
C ILE A 40 1.06 -25.68 -16.61
N VAL A 41 1.91 -26.03 -17.56
CA VAL A 41 2.09 -27.41 -18.03
C VAL A 41 3.35 -27.97 -17.35
N PRO A 42 3.23 -28.92 -16.40
CA PRO A 42 4.38 -29.49 -15.71
C PRO A 42 5.44 -30.03 -16.68
N GLY A 43 6.71 -29.72 -16.41
CA GLY A 43 7.84 -30.15 -17.25
C GLY A 43 8.10 -29.29 -18.50
N GLN A 44 7.32 -28.23 -18.75
CA GLN A 44 7.63 -27.22 -19.76
C GLN A 44 8.13 -25.91 -19.14
N GLU A 45 9.20 -25.35 -19.70
CA GLU A 45 9.65 -23.99 -19.37
C GLU A 45 8.64 -22.98 -19.97
N GLN A 46 7.78 -22.42 -19.11
CA GLN A 46 6.82 -21.32 -19.32
C GLN A 46 6.18 -21.16 -20.73
N LEU A 47 4.89 -21.48 -20.83
CA LEU A 47 4.02 -20.90 -21.85
C LEU A 47 3.71 -19.46 -21.46
N ALA A 48 4.34 -18.50 -22.15
CA ALA A 48 3.99 -17.10 -22.02
C ALA A 48 2.51 -16.88 -22.38
N SER A 49 1.76 -16.37 -21.41
CA SER A 49 0.48 -15.64 -21.56
C SER A 49 -0.60 -16.32 -22.39
N LEU A 50 -1.40 -17.19 -21.77
CA LEU A 50 -2.74 -17.49 -22.28
C LEU A 50 -3.64 -16.27 -21.99
N GLU A 51 -4.13 -15.64 -23.05
CA GLU A 51 -5.08 -14.52 -22.99
C GLU A 51 -6.35 -14.93 -22.23
N GLU A 52 -6.82 -14.00 -21.38
CA GLU A 52 -7.95 -14.05 -20.45
C GLU A 52 -9.04 -15.11 -20.75
N ALA A 53 -9.11 -16.15 -19.91
CA ALA A 53 -10.28 -17.01 -19.84
C ALA A 53 -11.50 -16.24 -19.27
N PRO A 54 -12.73 -16.47 -19.76
CA PRO A 54 -13.89 -15.69 -19.34
C PRO A 54 -14.26 -16.00 -17.88
N LYS A 55 -14.26 -14.95 -17.05
CA LYS A 55 -14.79 -14.98 -15.68
C LYS A 55 -16.31 -15.01 -15.72
N GLU A 56 -16.92 -16.20 -15.83
CA GLU A 56 -18.35 -16.37 -15.50
C GLU A 56 -18.58 -17.51 -14.51
N GLY A 57 -19.16 -17.14 -13.35
CA GLY A 57 -20.18 -17.99 -12.72
C GLY A 57 -19.75 -18.92 -11.59
N PHE A 58 -18.99 -18.43 -10.61
CA PHE A 58 -18.68 -19.20 -9.39
C PHE A 58 -19.78 -19.06 -8.33
N PHE A 59 -20.91 -19.78 -8.47
CA PHE A 59 -21.74 -20.22 -7.32
C PHE A 59 -22.66 -21.39 -7.70
N GLY A 60 -22.22 -22.61 -7.35
CA GLY A 60 -23.06 -23.75 -6.97
C GLY A 60 -23.87 -24.45 -8.07
N VAL A 61 -23.45 -25.67 -8.45
CA VAL A 61 -24.22 -26.92 -8.31
C VAL A 61 -23.28 -28.10 -8.63
N LEU A 62 -22.99 -28.88 -7.58
CA LEU A 62 -22.51 -30.26 -7.66
C LEU A 62 -23.53 -31.13 -8.39
N ALA A 63 -23.02 -32.03 -9.24
CA ALA A 63 -23.73 -33.10 -9.95
C ALA A 63 -24.70 -32.64 -11.04
N THR A 64 -24.37 -32.90 -12.31
CA THR A 64 -25.19 -33.58 -13.34
C THR A 64 -24.61 -33.30 -14.74
N ILE A 65 -23.37 -33.69 -15.06
CA ILE A 65 -22.90 -33.80 -16.46
C ILE A 65 -21.90 -34.98 -16.58
N PHE A 66 -22.36 -36.19 -16.28
CA PHE A 66 -21.84 -37.38 -16.95
C PHE A 66 -22.83 -37.69 -18.07
N GLY A 67 -22.47 -37.39 -19.31
CA GLY A 67 -23.30 -37.74 -20.46
C GLY A 67 -23.08 -36.89 -21.70
N SER A 68 -21.91 -37.01 -22.33
CA SER A 68 -21.84 -37.08 -23.80
C SER A 68 -20.47 -37.60 -24.21
N GLU A 69 -20.50 -38.78 -24.79
CA GLU A 69 -19.43 -39.47 -25.51
C GLU A 69 -18.96 -38.60 -26.69
N ASP A 70 -17.65 -38.35 -26.72
CA ASP A 70 -16.77 -38.08 -27.87
C ASP A 70 -15.69 -37.06 -27.46
N ARG A 71 -14.73 -37.52 -26.65
CA ARG A 71 -13.43 -36.87 -26.49
C ARG A 71 -12.38 -37.89 -26.88
N GLU A 72 -11.58 -37.52 -27.88
CA GLU A 72 -10.41 -38.26 -28.35
C GLU A 72 -9.54 -38.72 -27.17
N ASP A 73 -8.90 -39.88 -27.29
CA ASP A 73 -7.95 -40.45 -26.33
C ASP A 73 -6.86 -39.43 -25.96
N TRP A 74 -7.11 -38.64 -24.92
CA TRP A 74 -6.08 -37.92 -24.19
C TRP A 74 -5.59 -38.90 -23.12
N GLU A 75 -4.37 -39.40 -23.25
CA GLU A 75 -3.73 -40.16 -22.17
C GLU A 75 -3.65 -39.26 -20.94
N GLU A 76 -4.54 -39.48 -19.98
CA GLU A 76 -4.59 -38.81 -18.68
C GLU A 76 -3.25 -39.07 -17.98
N ARG A 77 -2.34 -38.11 -18.11
CA ARG A 77 -0.99 -38.23 -17.56
C ARG A 77 -1.06 -37.85 -16.09
N ASP A 78 -0.95 -38.85 -15.23
CA ASP A 78 -0.80 -38.63 -13.79
C ASP A 78 0.59 -38.03 -13.51
N TYR A 79 0.63 -36.75 -13.12
CA TYR A 79 1.87 -36.10 -12.70
C TYR A 79 2.34 -36.62 -11.34
N THR A 80 3.66 -36.76 -11.19
CA THR A 80 4.25 -37.11 -9.90
C THR A 80 4.17 -35.93 -8.92
N ARG A 81 4.29 -36.23 -7.62
CA ARG A 81 4.31 -35.20 -6.57
C ARG A 81 5.40 -34.15 -6.82
N ASP A 82 6.61 -34.61 -7.17
CA ASP A 82 7.75 -33.72 -7.39
C ASP A 82 7.49 -32.80 -8.61
N GLU A 83 6.87 -33.32 -9.68
CA GLU A 83 6.47 -32.51 -10.84
C GLU A 83 5.42 -31.45 -10.49
N ILE A 84 4.49 -31.75 -9.59
CA ILE A 84 3.49 -30.79 -9.12
C ILE A 84 4.12 -29.73 -8.20
N GLU A 85 5.04 -30.10 -7.31
CA GLU A 85 5.75 -29.16 -6.44
C GLU A 85 6.60 -28.19 -7.26
N ASP A 86 7.36 -28.68 -8.25
CA ASP A 86 8.12 -27.85 -9.18
C ASP A 86 7.22 -26.95 -10.04
N ALA A 87 6.10 -27.50 -10.54
CA ALA A 87 5.10 -26.74 -11.29
C ALA A 87 4.47 -25.63 -10.44
N ALA A 88 4.21 -25.88 -9.15
CA ALA A 88 3.67 -24.86 -8.24
C ALA A 88 4.67 -23.72 -8.02
N VAL A 89 5.97 -24.02 -7.88
CA VAL A 89 7.02 -22.99 -7.76
C VAL A 89 7.10 -22.16 -9.04
N MET A 90 7.07 -22.80 -10.22
CA MET A 90 7.07 -22.11 -11.51
C MET A 90 5.82 -21.26 -11.72
N ALA A 91 4.64 -21.79 -11.38
CA ALA A 91 3.36 -21.09 -11.43
C ALA A 91 3.39 -19.85 -10.53
N PHE A 92 3.87 -20.01 -9.30
CA PHE A 92 3.99 -18.89 -8.36
C PHE A 92 4.97 -17.84 -8.86
N GLN A 93 6.11 -18.23 -9.44
CA GLN A 93 7.07 -17.27 -10.02
C GLN A 93 6.44 -16.42 -11.14
N ALA A 94 5.50 -16.97 -11.91
CA ALA A 94 4.76 -16.23 -12.94
C ALA A 94 3.86 -15.14 -12.34
N VAL A 95 3.32 -15.36 -11.14
CA VAL A 95 2.45 -14.41 -10.42
C VAL A 95 3.17 -13.69 -9.26
N ALA A 96 4.46 -13.93 -9.07
CA ALA A 96 5.22 -13.42 -7.92
C ALA A 96 5.34 -11.89 -7.92
N ALA A 97 5.09 -11.23 -9.06
CA ALA A 97 4.99 -9.77 -9.14
C ALA A 97 3.84 -9.19 -8.31
N ASP A 98 2.86 -10.02 -7.94
CA ASP A 98 1.75 -9.69 -7.03
C ASP A 98 2.04 -10.00 -5.55
N PHE A 99 3.21 -10.54 -5.25
CA PHE A 99 3.58 -10.85 -3.88
C PHE A 99 4.86 -10.12 -3.47
N VAL A 100 4.93 -9.77 -2.19
CA VAL A 100 6.11 -9.22 -1.53
C VAL A 100 6.58 -10.24 -0.50
N TRP A 101 7.86 -10.57 -0.55
CA TRP A 101 8.52 -11.37 0.48
C TRP A 101 8.87 -10.48 1.67
N ASP A 102 8.28 -10.73 2.84
CA ASP A 102 8.51 -9.94 4.06
C ASP A 102 9.75 -10.39 4.87
N GLY A 103 10.50 -11.37 4.35
CA GLY A 103 11.63 -12.01 5.03
C GLY A 103 11.30 -13.38 5.62
N ALA A 104 10.03 -13.66 5.89
CA ALA A 104 9.56 -14.92 6.46
C ALA A 104 8.46 -15.61 5.61
N ARG A 105 7.61 -14.83 4.94
CA ARG A 105 6.49 -15.31 4.13
C ARG A 105 6.20 -14.38 2.95
N TRP A 106 5.49 -14.92 1.97
CA TRP A 106 4.89 -14.13 0.91
C TRP A 106 3.60 -13.49 1.41
N THR A 107 3.40 -12.25 0.99
CA THR A 107 2.22 -11.44 1.31
C THR A 107 1.80 -10.70 0.05
N TRP A 108 0.51 -10.45 -0.12
CA TRP A 108 0.06 -9.64 -1.25
C TRP A 108 0.64 -8.23 -1.13
N TRP A 109 1.07 -7.66 -2.25
CA TRP A 109 1.73 -6.37 -2.25
C TRP A 109 0.88 -5.26 -1.62
N GLU A 110 -0.45 -5.26 -1.82
CA GLU A 110 -1.38 -4.27 -1.23
C GLU A 110 -1.46 -4.38 0.29
N ALA A 111 -1.32 -5.60 0.84
CA ALA A 111 -1.37 -5.81 2.29
C ALA A 111 -0.23 -5.09 3.03
N ASN A 112 0.88 -4.86 2.31
CA ASN A 112 2.07 -4.16 2.77
C ASN A 112 2.25 -2.80 2.09
N ASP A 113 1.20 -2.31 1.44
CA ASP A 113 1.24 -1.00 0.81
C ASP A 113 0.92 0.07 1.85
N ALA A 114 1.95 0.78 2.27
CA ALA A 114 1.86 1.88 3.22
C ALA A 114 0.87 2.97 2.77
N VAL A 115 0.69 3.15 1.46
CA VAL A 115 -0.28 4.11 0.92
C VAL A 115 -1.71 3.61 1.13
N VAL A 116 -1.96 2.31 0.91
CA VAL A 116 -3.26 1.71 1.23
C VAL A 116 -3.55 1.80 2.73
N ARG A 117 -2.55 1.52 3.58
CA ARG A 117 -2.67 1.67 5.04
C ARG A 117 -2.95 3.11 5.47
N PHE A 118 -2.39 4.09 4.77
CA PHE A 118 -2.71 5.50 4.98
C PHE A 118 -4.20 5.78 4.76
N PHE A 119 -4.78 5.30 3.65
CA PHE A 119 -6.21 5.48 3.37
C PHE A 119 -7.12 4.69 4.31
N GLU A 120 -6.78 3.44 4.64
CA GLU A 120 -7.52 2.65 5.63
C GLU A 120 -7.57 3.38 6.98
N GLN A 121 -6.46 3.99 7.41
CA GLN A 121 -6.41 4.78 8.65
C GLN A 121 -7.28 6.04 8.57
N LEU A 122 -7.34 6.71 7.40
CA LEU A 122 -8.23 7.85 7.19
C LEU A 122 -9.71 7.45 7.28
N GLU A 123 -10.07 6.28 6.77
CA GLU A 123 -11.44 5.75 6.85
C GLU A 123 -11.81 5.32 8.28
N GLU A 124 -10.92 4.58 8.94
CA GLU A 124 -11.15 4.07 10.30
C GLU A 124 -11.16 5.19 11.34
N GLY A 125 -10.21 6.13 11.25
CA GLY A 125 -10.04 7.25 12.17
C GLY A 125 -10.57 8.57 11.63
N ALA A 126 -11.62 8.55 10.81
CA ALA A 126 -12.20 9.76 10.21
C ALA A 126 -12.63 10.77 11.30
N VAL A 127 -12.09 11.99 11.24
CA VAL A 127 -12.33 13.03 12.25
C VAL A 127 -13.67 13.72 11.98
N GLN A 128 -14.76 13.17 12.52
CA GLN A 128 -16.11 13.66 12.28
C GLN A 128 -16.60 14.69 13.31
N ASP A 129 -16.12 14.59 14.56
CA ASP A 129 -16.53 15.52 15.60
C ASP A 129 -15.93 16.90 15.37
N LYS A 130 -16.74 17.95 15.52
CA LYS A 130 -16.30 19.31 15.23
C LYS A 130 -15.17 19.78 16.16
N SER A 131 -15.19 19.38 17.43
CA SER A 131 -14.14 19.75 18.38
C SER A 131 -12.82 19.07 18.04
N GLU A 132 -12.87 17.82 17.58
CA GLU A 132 -11.70 17.09 17.08
C GLU A 132 -11.20 17.66 15.75
N GLN A 133 -12.10 18.07 14.85
CA GLN A 133 -11.73 18.78 13.62
C GLN A 133 -11.00 20.09 13.93
N ASP A 134 -11.52 20.89 14.86
CA ASP A 134 -10.87 22.14 15.28
C ASP A 134 -9.48 21.87 15.92
N LEU A 135 -9.33 20.75 16.62
CA LEU A 135 -8.07 20.30 17.18
C LEU A 135 -7.08 19.86 16.10
N LEU A 136 -7.52 19.04 15.14
CA LEU A 136 -6.72 18.64 13.97
C LEU A 136 -6.24 19.87 13.19
N LYS A 137 -7.13 20.83 12.93
CA LYS A 137 -6.76 22.11 12.28
C LYS A 137 -5.62 22.79 13.02
N ARG A 138 -5.64 22.80 14.36
CA ARG A 138 -4.57 23.40 15.18
C ARG A 138 -3.28 22.59 15.11
N VAL A 139 -3.35 21.26 15.20
CA VAL A 139 -2.19 20.37 15.02
C VAL A 139 -1.49 20.68 13.69
N LEU A 140 -2.22 20.65 12.58
CA LEU A 140 -1.67 20.92 11.25
C LEU A 140 -1.12 22.34 11.14
N THR A 141 -1.80 23.31 11.74
CA THR A 141 -1.33 24.71 11.76
C THR A 141 -0.02 24.89 12.54
N GLU A 142 0.22 24.10 13.59
CA GLU A 142 1.46 24.15 14.35
C GLU A 142 2.63 23.54 13.57
N VAL A 143 2.37 22.43 12.88
CA VAL A 143 3.36 21.77 12.01
C VAL A 143 3.83 22.75 10.94
N LEU A 144 2.89 23.36 10.20
CA LEU A 144 3.17 24.39 9.18
C LEU A 144 4.00 25.58 9.67
N ARG A 145 4.08 25.82 10.98
CA ARG A 145 4.82 26.98 11.54
C ARG A 145 6.17 26.65 12.08
N SER A 146 6.44 25.37 12.27
CA SER A 146 7.54 24.92 13.08
C SER A 146 8.89 25.36 12.49
N ASP A 147 8.97 25.45 11.16
CA ASP A 147 10.13 25.90 10.38
C ASP A 147 10.12 27.43 10.11
N GLY A 148 8.95 28.06 10.18
CA GLY A 148 8.71 29.49 9.98
C GLY A 148 8.48 29.91 8.52
N VAL A 149 8.44 28.98 7.56
CA VAL A 149 8.22 29.27 6.14
C VAL A 149 7.14 28.35 5.58
N VAL A 150 5.94 28.89 5.37
CA VAL A 150 4.85 28.12 4.77
C VAL A 150 4.93 28.17 3.24
N ALA A 151 5.19 27.03 2.60
CA ALA A 151 5.15 26.88 1.15
C ALA A 151 3.71 26.80 0.61
N GLN A 152 3.50 27.07 -0.68
CA GLN A 152 2.15 27.05 -1.26
C GLN A 152 1.58 25.63 -1.31
N GLU A 153 2.43 24.65 -1.56
CA GLU A 153 2.08 23.23 -1.59
C GLU A 153 1.48 22.75 -0.26
N GLU A 154 2.02 23.25 0.86
CA GLU A 154 1.51 22.93 2.19
C GLU A 154 0.16 23.62 2.48
N ILE A 155 -0.02 24.86 1.99
CA ILE A 155 -1.30 25.57 2.06
C ILE A 155 -2.37 24.80 1.29
N ASP A 156 -2.02 24.29 0.11
CA ASP A 156 -2.92 23.52 -0.74
C ASP A 156 -3.29 22.19 -0.06
N LEU A 157 -2.30 21.44 0.47
CA LEU A 157 -2.60 20.22 1.22
C LEU A 157 -3.46 20.51 2.45
N PHE A 158 -3.16 21.58 3.19
CA PHE A 158 -3.96 21.96 4.35
C PHE A 158 -5.40 22.23 3.94
N ALA A 159 -5.60 22.97 2.85
CA ALA A 159 -6.93 23.27 2.33
C ALA A 159 -7.68 21.99 1.92
N ASP A 160 -6.99 21.03 1.31
CA ASP A 160 -7.58 19.75 0.90
C ASP A 160 -7.98 18.88 2.11
N LEU A 161 -7.14 18.82 3.14
CA LEU A 161 -7.41 18.03 4.35
C LEU A 161 -8.51 18.65 5.23
N VAL A 162 -8.54 19.98 5.31
CA VAL A 162 -9.39 20.72 6.25
C VAL A 162 -10.69 21.22 5.58
N GLY A 163 -10.71 21.29 4.24
CA GLY A 163 -11.78 21.90 3.47
C GLY A 163 -11.83 23.43 3.56
N GLU A 164 -10.78 24.07 4.09
CA GLU A 164 -10.70 25.51 4.30
C GLU A 164 -9.30 26.01 3.97
N THR A 165 -9.20 27.00 3.09
CA THR A 165 -7.93 27.69 2.84
C THR A 165 -7.57 28.55 4.06
N PRO A 166 -6.32 28.48 4.55
CA PRO A 166 -5.84 29.40 5.56
C PRO A 166 -6.09 30.85 5.16
N GLU A 167 -6.78 31.63 6.00
CA GLU A 167 -6.99 33.06 5.73
C GLU A 167 -5.66 33.83 5.75
N GLY A 168 -5.00 33.88 4.59
CA GLY A 168 -3.94 34.83 4.20
C GLY A 168 -2.93 35.19 5.29
N GLY A 169 -2.36 34.20 5.99
CA GLY A 169 -1.25 34.37 6.93
C GLY A 169 -1.55 35.11 8.25
N LYS A 170 -2.73 35.73 8.42
CA LYS A 170 -3.01 36.57 9.61
C LYS A 170 -4.00 35.94 10.60
N GLY A 171 -4.98 35.19 10.11
CA GLY A 171 -6.06 34.64 10.94
C GLY A 171 -5.66 33.39 11.72
N LEU A 172 -5.16 32.37 11.02
CA LEU A 172 -4.66 31.15 11.67
C LEU A 172 -3.45 31.50 12.53
N PHE A 173 -2.50 32.25 11.95
CA PHE A 173 -1.31 32.95 12.47
C PHE A 173 -1.26 33.24 13.98
N SER A 174 -2.39 33.71 14.49
CA SER A 174 -2.46 34.49 15.73
C SER A 174 -3.06 33.71 16.92
N ARG A 175 -3.41 32.43 16.73
CA ARG A 175 -3.88 31.57 17.82
C ARG A 175 -2.77 31.21 18.82
N GLU A 176 -3.16 31.01 20.07
CA GLU A 176 -2.30 30.48 21.13
C GLU A 176 -1.77 29.09 20.75
N PRO A 177 -0.52 28.77 21.15
CA PRO A 177 0.05 27.45 20.91
C PRO A 177 -0.86 26.33 21.43
N LEU A 178 -0.87 25.20 20.73
CA LEU A 178 -1.58 24.01 21.14
C LEU A 178 -0.97 23.46 22.43
N GLU A 179 -1.78 23.33 23.46
CA GLU A 179 -1.32 22.74 24.70
C GLU A 179 -1.52 21.22 24.65
N GLU A 180 -0.55 20.45 25.14
CA GLU A 180 -0.57 18.98 25.12
C GLU A 180 -1.81 18.39 25.82
N ARG A 181 -2.33 19.08 26.85
CA ARG A 181 -3.57 18.68 27.52
C ARG A 181 -4.82 18.73 26.61
N GLU A 182 -4.80 19.50 25.54
CA GLU A 182 -5.90 19.56 24.57
C GLU A 182 -5.95 18.27 23.76
N LEU A 183 -4.79 17.69 23.41
CA LEU A 183 -4.67 16.42 22.70
C LEU A 183 -5.21 15.24 23.51
N THR A 184 -5.06 15.27 24.84
CA THR A 184 -5.61 14.23 25.73
C THR A 184 -7.15 14.14 25.72
N GLN A 185 -7.84 15.13 25.15
CA GLN A 185 -9.30 15.16 25.08
C GLN A 185 -9.86 14.25 23.98
N VAL A 186 -9.05 13.91 22.97
CA VAL A 186 -9.43 12.96 21.91
C VAL A 186 -9.57 11.59 22.53
N LYS A 187 -10.75 10.98 22.45
CA LYS A 187 -11.03 9.70 23.13
C LYS A 187 -10.81 8.50 22.22
N ASP A 188 -11.13 8.66 20.95
CA ASP A 188 -11.04 7.59 19.97
C ASP A 188 -9.59 7.41 19.54
N ARG A 189 -9.08 6.19 19.72
CA ARG A 189 -7.69 5.86 19.41
C ARG A 189 -7.39 6.03 17.91
N SER A 190 -8.30 5.61 17.03
CA SER A 190 -8.08 5.68 15.59
C SER A 190 -8.05 7.13 15.13
N VAL A 191 -8.86 8.01 15.74
CA VAL A 191 -8.80 9.46 15.50
C VAL A 191 -7.45 10.06 15.93
N ARG A 192 -6.91 9.66 17.10
CA ARG A 192 -5.58 10.11 17.55
C ARG A 192 -4.48 9.73 16.56
N GLU A 193 -4.49 8.47 16.12
CA GLU A 193 -3.53 7.95 15.15
C GLU A 193 -3.64 8.70 13.80
N THR A 194 -4.85 8.97 13.34
CA THR A 194 -5.10 9.78 12.12
C THR A 194 -4.58 11.21 12.25
N MET A 195 -4.79 11.87 13.40
CA MET A 195 -4.26 13.22 13.63
C MET A 195 -2.73 13.27 13.53
N LEU A 196 -2.05 12.31 14.17
CA LEU A 196 -0.59 12.22 14.12
C LEU A 196 -0.09 11.92 12.70
N MET A 197 -0.73 10.97 12.01
CA MET A 197 -0.38 10.60 10.64
C MET A 197 -0.52 11.77 9.67
N LEU A 198 -1.61 12.53 9.74
CA LEU A 198 -1.80 13.73 8.93
C LEU A 198 -0.80 14.83 9.28
N GLY A 199 -0.41 14.95 10.55
CA GLY A 199 0.68 15.83 10.97
C GLY A 199 2.01 15.49 10.30
N TYR A 200 2.38 14.20 10.25
CA TYR A 200 3.57 13.76 9.51
C TYR A 200 3.44 13.97 8.00
N ALA A 201 2.25 13.78 7.42
CA ALA A 201 2.04 14.01 5.99
C ALA A 201 2.27 15.47 5.63
N MET A 202 1.76 16.39 6.46
CA MET A 202 2.01 17.82 6.32
C MET A 202 3.51 18.16 6.38
N ALA A 203 4.19 17.66 7.42
CA ALA A 203 5.63 17.88 7.63
C ALA A 203 6.55 17.27 6.55
N CYS A 204 6.01 16.44 5.64
CA CYS A 204 6.80 15.87 4.55
C CYS A 204 6.54 16.60 3.21
N CYS A 205 5.58 17.52 3.14
CA CYS A 205 5.10 18.05 1.87
C CYS A 205 6.09 18.96 1.15
N ASP A 206 6.94 19.65 1.89
CA ASP A 206 7.95 20.59 1.40
C ASP A 206 9.29 19.93 1.02
N ASP A 207 9.34 18.58 1.02
CA ASP A 207 10.53 17.76 0.77
C ASP A 207 11.58 17.75 1.87
N GLU A 208 11.29 18.26 3.07
CA GLU A 208 12.26 18.28 4.15
C GLU A 208 11.57 18.05 5.50
N LEU A 209 11.77 16.86 6.06
CA LEU A 209 11.26 16.57 7.39
C LEU A 209 12.21 17.13 8.45
N ALA A 210 11.96 18.35 8.91
CA ALA A 210 12.85 19.09 9.80
C ALA A 210 12.91 18.46 11.20
N HIS A 211 14.02 18.68 11.92
CA HIS A 211 14.18 18.13 13.28
C HIS A 211 13.16 18.72 14.27
N GLU A 212 12.82 19.99 14.09
CA GLU A 212 11.82 20.72 14.88
C GLU A 212 10.42 20.14 14.70
N GLU A 213 10.03 19.77 13.48
CA GLU A 213 8.76 19.10 13.17
C GLU A 213 8.68 17.72 13.79
N VAL A 214 9.75 16.93 13.63
CA VAL A 214 9.83 15.60 14.24
C VAL A 214 9.69 15.72 15.76
N SER A 215 10.42 16.65 16.38
CA SER A 215 10.35 16.88 17.83
C SER A 215 8.97 17.33 18.29
N LEU A 216 8.26 18.14 17.48
CA LEU A 216 6.89 18.55 17.74
C LEU A 216 5.93 17.35 17.68
N LEU A 217 6.01 16.56 16.60
CA LEU A 217 5.13 15.42 16.37
C LEU A 217 5.40 14.25 17.34
N GLU A 218 6.63 14.07 17.80
CA GLU A 218 6.96 13.12 18.87
C GLU A 218 6.29 13.51 20.20
N ARG A 219 6.31 14.80 20.57
CA ARG A 219 5.56 15.28 21.74
C ARG A 219 4.05 15.09 21.59
N TYR A 220 3.52 15.27 20.38
CA TYR A 220 2.11 15.00 20.11
C TYR A 220 1.78 13.52 20.21
N ALA A 221 2.65 12.63 19.73
CA ALA A 221 2.48 11.19 19.88
C ALA A 221 2.40 10.80 21.37
N GLU A 222 3.27 11.36 22.21
CA GLU A 222 3.24 11.15 23.67
C GLU A 222 1.93 11.68 24.28
N ALA A 223 1.52 12.91 23.95
CA ALA A 223 0.30 13.53 24.47
C ALA A 223 -1.00 12.81 24.02
N LEU A 224 -0.97 12.18 22.85
CA LEU A 224 -2.05 11.33 22.32
C LEU A 224 -1.98 9.89 22.85
N GLU A 225 -0.97 9.56 23.67
CA GLU A 225 -0.72 8.22 24.20
C GLU A 225 -0.52 7.16 23.10
N ILE A 226 0.12 7.54 21.99
CA ILE A 226 0.43 6.65 20.87
C ILE A 226 1.80 5.99 21.14
N PRO A 227 1.90 4.65 21.16
CA PRO A 227 3.18 3.96 21.37
C PRO A 227 4.21 4.27 20.27
N ASP A 228 5.50 4.34 20.63
CA ASP A 228 6.61 4.68 19.72
C ASP A 228 6.61 3.87 18.42
N LEU A 229 6.39 2.56 18.51
CA LEU A 229 6.35 1.70 17.32
C LEU A 229 5.21 2.10 16.39
N ARG A 230 4.04 2.44 16.94
CA ARG A 230 2.88 2.87 16.15
C ARG A 230 3.09 4.26 15.57
N ALA A 231 3.67 5.18 16.33
CA ALA A 231 4.04 6.51 15.83
C ALA A 231 5.02 6.40 14.65
N TRP A 232 6.00 5.50 14.74
CA TRP A 232 6.93 5.20 13.64
C TRP A 232 6.23 4.64 12.40
N GLU A 233 5.26 3.72 12.56
CA GLU A 233 4.45 3.21 11.45
C GLU A 233 3.63 4.32 10.77
N LEU A 234 2.94 5.16 11.56
CA LEU A 234 2.13 6.26 11.05
C LEU A 234 2.98 7.29 10.27
N ARG A 235 4.19 7.59 10.77
CA ARG A 235 5.18 8.38 10.04
C ARG A 235 5.53 7.74 8.70
N ARG A 236 5.78 6.41 8.68
CA ARG A 236 6.10 5.70 7.44
C ARG A 236 4.93 5.71 6.44
N PHE A 237 3.69 5.58 6.90
CA PHE A 237 2.51 5.69 6.03
C PHE A 237 2.43 7.08 5.39
N ALA A 238 2.61 8.13 6.19
CA ALA A 238 2.63 9.50 5.70
C ALA A 238 3.75 9.78 4.69
N GLN A 239 4.99 9.37 4.98
CA GLN A 239 6.12 9.54 4.06
C GLN A 239 5.87 8.82 2.73
N CYS A 240 5.39 7.58 2.78
CA CYS A 240 5.05 6.82 1.58
C CYS A 240 3.96 7.50 0.76
N TYR A 241 2.90 8.00 1.41
CA TYR A 241 1.82 8.74 0.75
C TYR A 241 2.31 9.99 0.04
N VAL A 242 3.16 10.80 0.67
CA VAL A 242 3.68 12.04 0.05
C VAL A 242 4.53 11.75 -1.17
N VAL A 243 5.39 10.72 -1.13
CA VAL A 243 6.18 10.30 -2.30
C VAL A 243 5.28 9.73 -3.40
N ASP A 244 4.25 8.97 -3.02
CA ASP A 244 3.27 8.42 -3.96
C ASP A 244 2.53 9.50 -4.73
N GLU A 245 2.07 10.54 -4.03
CA GLU A 245 1.38 11.69 -4.62
C GLU A 245 2.30 12.49 -5.55
N ARG A 246 3.60 12.50 -5.30
CA ARG A 246 4.58 13.10 -6.22
C ARG A 246 4.76 12.28 -7.48
N PHE A 247 4.83 10.95 -7.37
CA PHE A 247 4.78 10.09 -8.54
C PHE A 247 3.49 10.29 -9.34
N SER A 248 2.35 10.54 -8.67
CA SER A 248 1.09 10.81 -9.35
C SER A 248 1.16 12.00 -10.31
N ARG A 249 1.84 13.07 -9.90
CA ARG A 249 2.09 14.26 -10.72
C ARG A 249 3.06 13.99 -11.87
N VAL A 250 4.15 13.27 -11.60
CA VAL A 250 5.17 12.95 -12.63
C VAL A 250 4.62 12.02 -13.71
N TYR A 251 3.83 11.03 -13.33
CA TYR A 251 3.30 10.04 -14.27
C TYR A 251 2.00 10.50 -14.95
N GLY A 252 1.25 11.43 -14.36
CA GLY A 252 0.00 11.95 -14.90
C GLY A 252 0.11 12.68 -16.25
N ASP A 253 1.26 13.30 -16.53
CA ASP A 253 1.45 14.20 -17.68
C ASP A 253 2.09 13.55 -18.93
N GLY A 254 2.11 12.22 -19.03
CA GLY A 254 2.51 11.51 -20.27
C GLY A 254 3.78 10.66 -20.19
N GLY A 255 4.11 10.15 -19.00
CA GLY A 255 5.20 9.20 -18.78
C GLY A 255 6.41 9.82 -18.06
N PRO A 256 7.29 8.99 -17.48
CA PRO A 256 8.30 9.45 -16.54
C PRO A 256 9.40 10.24 -17.24
N ASP A 257 9.38 11.56 -17.13
CA ASP A 257 10.57 12.37 -17.35
C ASP A 257 11.63 11.93 -16.32
N PRO A 258 12.80 11.43 -16.75
CA PRO A 258 13.86 11.00 -15.83
C PRO A 258 14.32 12.10 -14.88
N VAL A 259 14.23 13.37 -15.28
CA VAL A 259 14.57 14.51 -14.42
C VAL A 259 13.55 14.65 -13.30
N ALA A 260 12.26 14.75 -13.63
CA ALA A 260 11.19 14.83 -12.65
C ALA A 260 11.17 13.60 -11.70
N ARG A 261 11.41 12.39 -12.23
CA ARG A 261 11.58 11.19 -11.39
C ARG A 261 12.74 11.34 -10.41
N GLY A 262 13.88 11.88 -10.86
CA GLY A 262 15.04 12.13 -10.00
C GLY A 262 14.74 13.13 -8.88
N GLU A 263 13.90 14.13 -9.13
CA GLU A 263 13.43 15.07 -8.10
C GLU A 263 12.58 14.38 -7.04
N VAL A 264 11.66 13.49 -7.44
CA VAL A 264 10.85 12.69 -6.47
C VAL A 264 11.73 11.76 -5.62
N VAL A 265 12.76 11.16 -6.21
CA VAL A 265 13.71 10.32 -5.45
C VAL A 265 14.47 11.16 -4.42
N SER A 266 15.02 12.31 -4.85
CA SER A 266 15.72 13.23 -3.95
C SER A 266 14.83 13.72 -2.80
N ALA A 267 13.57 14.04 -3.10
CA ALA A 267 12.55 14.39 -2.11
C ALA A 267 12.32 13.26 -1.09
N GLY A 268 12.12 12.03 -1.56
CA GLY A 268 11.93 10.86 -0.70
C GLY A 268 13.11 10.62 0.26
N GLU A 269 14.34 10.79 -0.23
CA GLU A 269 15.55 10.65 0.59
C GLU A 269 15.61 11.70 1.71
N LYS A 270 15.26 12.96 1.41
CA LYS A 270 15.27 14.05 2.39
C LYS A 270 14.25 13.87 3.50
N ILE A 271 13.07 13.31 3.20
CA ILE A 271 12.08 12.99 4.24
C ILE A 271 12.40 11.70 4.99
N GLY A 272 13.46 10.97 4.62
CA GLY A 272 14.01 9.84 5.37
C GLY A 272 13.66 8.45 4.85
N LEU A 273 13.22 8.33 3.58
CA LEU A 273 13.09 7.05 2.89
C LEU A 273 14.40 6.67 2.20
N ASP A 274 14.71 5.37 2.14
CA ASP A 274 15.82 4.90 1.31
C ASP A 274 15.41 4.64 -0.15
N LEU A 275 16.41 4.46 -1.03
CA LEU A 275 16.17 4.23 -2.45
C LEU A 275 15.35 2.96 -2.75
N ASP A 276 15.47 1.91 -1.93
CA ASP A 276 14.71 0.67 -2.09
C ASP A 276 13.24 0.90 -1.72
N GLU A 277 12.97 1.62 -0.63
CA GLU A 277 11.63 2.06 -0.24
C GLU A 277 10.97 2.91 -1.33
N ILE A 278 11.68 3.91 -1.85
CA ILE A 278 11.16 4.79 -2.92
C ILE A 278 10.87 4.00 -4.20
N SER A 279 11.78 3.07 -4.58
CA SER A 279 11.57 2.22 -5.75
C SER A 279 10.35 1.30 -5.59
N LYS A 280 10.10 0.80 -4.38
CA LYS A 280 8.91 0.01 -4.06
C LYS A 280 7.64 0.86 -4.13
N ILE A 281 7.66 2.10 -3.64
CA ILE A 281 6.52 3.03 -3.75
C ILE A 281 6.22 3.30 -5.22
N GLU A 282 7.23 3.64 -6.02
CA GLU A 282 7.07 3.88 -7.47
C GLU A 282 6.47 2.67 -8.19
N PHE A 283 6.99 1.47 -7.91
CA PHE A 283 6.46 0.23 -8.49
C PHE A 283 4.98 0.04 -8.15
N ARG A 284 4.60 0.23 -6.88
CA ARG A 284 3.21 0.09 -6.42
C ARG A 284 2.30 1.16 -7.01
N TYR A 285 2.76 2.40 -7.09
CA TYR A 285 2.07 3.49 -7.77
C TYR A 285 1.75 3.08 -9.22
N ARG A 286 2.77 2.70 -9.99
CA ARG A 286 2.60 2.31 -11.39
C ARG A 286 1.63 1.15 -11.56
N LYS A 287 1.63 0.21 -10.61
CA LYS A 287 0.72 -0.92 -10.59
C LYS A 287 -0.73 -0.48 -10.30
N ARG A 288 -0.96 0.34 -9.27
CA ARG A 288 -2.29 0.91 -8.95
C ARG A 288 -2.84 1.76 -10.09
N SER A 289 -1.99 2.50 -10.78
CA SER A 289 -2.38 3.37 -11.90
C SER A 289 -2.48 2.64 -13.25
N GLY A 290 -2.18 1.33 -13.30
CA GLY A 290 -2.22 0.56 -14.55
C GLY A 290 -1.15 0.95 -15.58
N ILE A 291 -0.08 1.62 -15.14
CA ILE A 291 1.06 2.05 -15.98
C ILE A 291 2.09 0.91 -16.14
N ALA A 292 2.16 0.00 -15.18
CA ALA A 292 2.96 -1.22 -15.27
C ALA A 292 2.04 -2.44 -15.35
N SER A 293 2.16 -3.20 -16.44
CA SER A 293 1.71 -4.59 -16.59
C SER A 293 2.87 -5.53 -16.31
#